data_AF-A0A930TY45-F1
#
_entry.id   AF-A0A930TY45-F1
#
_cell.length_a   1.000
_cell.length_b   1.000
_cell.length_c   1.000
_cell.angle_alpha   90.00
_cell.angle_beta   90.00
_cell.angle_gamma   90.00
#
_symmetry.space_group_name_H-M   'P 1'
#
loop_
_entity.id
_entity.type
_entity.pdbx_description
1 polymer ?
#
loop_
_entity_poly.entity_id
_entity_poly.type
_entity_poly.pdbx_seq_one_letter_code
_entity_poly.pdbx_strand_id
1 'polypeptide(L)'
;MINLYYPLRSLKEGHWFKLICGASFQHLPAIQNLVLAYALAGADCIDVAADAAVVAAAREALDRAGYLVDAQWQRGDRPWVRPLLMVSLNDGDDPHFRKAVFDPNTCPSDCHRPCESICPAQAIAFTPAQSGVIAERCYGCGRCVPICPFNTISTQFYRFSPANLLPLVLSGVDAIEIHTQVGRQDAFERLWQAIAPVIPHLSLVAVSCPAGDGIESYLRSLYAMMQPQPPVVIWQADGRAMSGDIGDGTTHATLRLGQKLLAAELPGYVQLAGGTNGYTVEKLRSLHLLPPLSPTASDCDPSKAIAGVAYGSYARTLLSPVLDTLDAIVQERASPSVIPESGDGGAIAPTQPATPADLEHYPALLNQAMTLIDTLMSPLKGPGGPAQLGKRSSYTAKLSAR
;
A
#
# COMPACT_ATOMS: atom_id res chain seq x y z
N MET A 1 9.97 4.29 -30.17
CA MET A 1 10.53 4.51 -28.81
C MET A 1 9.48 5.18 -27.91
N ILE A 2 8.31 4.56 -27.70
CA ILE A 2 7.24 5.08 -26.84
C ILE A 2 6.61 3.88 -26.14
N ASN A 3 7.18 3.46 -25.00
CA ASN A 3 6.55 2.45 -24.12
C ASN A 3 7.28 2.33 -22.76
N LEU A 4 7.91 3.42 -22.29
CA LEU A 4 8.94 3.34 -21.25
C LEU A 4 8.44 2.97 -19.85
N TYR A 5 7.13 2.94 -19.54
CA TYR A 5 6.67 2.67 -18.16
C TYR A 5 5.37 1.87 -18.05
N TYR A 6 5.23 0.76 -18.78
CA TYR A 6 4.19 -0.22 -18.44
C TYR A 6 4.59 -0.98 -17.16
N PRO A 7 3.69 -1.23 -16.19
CA PRO A 7 4.03 -1.96 -14.95
C PRO A 7 4.83 -3.26 -15.18
N LEU A 8 4.45 -4.10 -16.16
CA LEU A 8 5.20 -5.34 -16.45
C LEU A 8 6.57 -5.10 -17.11
N ARG A 9 6.80 -3.93 -17.71
CA ARG A 9 8.14 -3.53 -18.18
C ARG A 9 9.03 -3.17 -16.99
N SER A 10 8.51 -2.44 -16.01
CA SER A 10 9.26 -2.14 -14.78
C SER A 10 9.73 -3.40 -14.08
N LEU A 11 8.93 -4.49 -14.09
CA LEU A 11 9.39 -5.81 -13.60
C LEU A 11 10.59 -6.35 -14.38
N LYS A 12 10.53 -6.32 -15.71
CA LYS A 12 11.60 -6.82 -16.59
C LYS A 12 12.88 -6.02 -16.45
N GLU A 13 12.76 -4.71 -16.26
CA GLU A 13 13.89 -3.77 -16.19
C GLU A 13 14.45 -3.60 -14.77
N GLY A 14 13.83 -4.21 -13.74
CA GLY A 14 14.30 -4.09 -12.37
C GLY A 14 13.91 -2.79 -11.67
N HIS A 15 12.89 -2.10 -12.17
CA HIS A 15 12.42 -0.80 -11.68
C HIS A 15 11.06 -0.87 -10.99
N TRP A 16 10.57 -2.07 -10.67
CA TRP A 16 9.22 -2.26 -10.16
C TRP A 16 9.04 -1.69 -8.75
N PHE A 17 8.08 -0.77 -8.62
CA PHE A 17 7.69 -0.15 -7.36
C PHE A 17 6.26 -0.55 -7.01
N LYS A 18 6.07 -1.20 -5.86
CA LYS A 18 4.75 -1.55 -5.31
C LYS A 18 4.49 -0.79 -4.01
N LEU A 19 3.36 -0.10 -3.91
CA LEU A 19 2.85 0.39 -2.62
C LEU A 19 2.00 -0.70 -1.96
N ILE A 20 2.21 -0.96 -0.67
CA ILE A 20 1.34 -1.80 0.15
C ILE A 20 0.59 -0.90 1.14
N CYS A 21 -0.71 -0.69 0.93
CA CYS A 21 -1.58 0.03 1.86
C CYS A 21 -1.85 -0.80 3.13
N GLY A 22 -1.82 -2.13 3.02
CA GLY A 22 -1.95 -3.08 4.13
C GLY A 22 -3.14 -4.00 3.93
N ALA A 23 -2.91 -5.32 4.11
CA ALA A 23 -3.89 -6.36 3.84
C ALA A 23 -5.14 -6.30 4.75
N SER A 24 -5.05 -5.62 5.89
CA SER A 24 -6.16 -5.37 6.80
C SER A 24 -6.46 -3.88 6.99
N PHE A 25 -5.86 -2.97 6.22
CA PHE A 25 -6.08 -1.53 6.39
C PHE A 25 -7.36 -1.11 5.65
N GLN A 26 -8.30 -0.46 6.36
CA GLN A 26 -9.65 -0.16 5.86
C GLN A 26 -10.03 1.32 6.06
N HIS A 27 -9.07 2.19 6.39
CA HIS A 27 -9.32 3.62 6.51
C HIS A 27 -9.41 4.29 5.12
N LEU A 28 -10.62 4.30 4.55
CA LEU A 28 -10.86 4.73 3.17
C LEU A 28 -10.27 6.11 2.82
N PRO A 29 -10.40 7.16 3.66
CA PRO A 29 -9.81 8.46 3.33
C PRO A 29 -8.28 8.42 3.18
N ALA A 30 -7.60 7.63 4.04
CA ALA A 30 -6.16 7.48 3.93
C ALA A 30 -5.78 6.66 2.70
N ILE A 31 -6.53 5.58 2.41
CA ILE A 31 -6.31 4.75 1.22
C ILE A 31 -6.45 5.58 -0.05
N GLN A 32 -7.52 6.38 -0.20
CA GLN A 32 -7.73 7.22 -1.38
C GLN A 32 -6.54 8.17 -1.61
N ASN A 33 -6.11 8.87 -0.56
CA ASN A 33 -5.01 9.82 -0.65
C ASN A 33 -3.64 9.15 -0.89
N LEU A 34 -3.38 7.99 -0.27
CA LEU A 34 -2.18 7.20 -0.52
C LEU A 34 -2.15 6.69 -1.97
N VAL A 35 -3.25 6.10 -2.44
CA VAL A 35 -3.38 5.57 -3.81
C VAL A 35 -3.16 6.68 -4.82
N LEU A 36 -3.86 7.82 -4.66
CA LEU A 36 -3.71 8.98 -5.53
C LEU A 36 -2.26 9.46 -5.59
N ALA A 37 -1.65 9.72 -4.43
CA ALA A 37 -0.30 10.27 -4.37
C ALA A 37 0.74 9.32 -5.01
N TYR A 38 0.72 8.04 -4.66
CA TYR A 38 1.66 7.08 -5.22
C TYR A 38 1.38 6.75 -6.69
N ALA A 39 0.12 6.82 -7.14
CA ALA A 39 -0.22 6.68 -8.56
C ALA A 39 0.30 7.87 -9.38
N LEU A 40 0.11 9.11 -8.91
CA LEU A 40 0.69 10.30 -9.53
C LEU A 40 2.22 10.27 -9.54
N ALA A 41 2.81 9.67 -8.49
CA ALA A 41 4.23 9.42 -8.43
C ALA A 41 4.71 8.30 -9.38
N GLY A 42 3.81 7.53 -9.99
CA GLY A 42 4.17 6.47 -10.91
C GLY A 42 4.61 5.18 -10.24
N ALA A 43 3.96 4.78 -9.14
CA ALA A 43 4.01 3.39 -8.68
C ALA A 43 3.53 2.44 -9.79
N ASP A 44 4.07 1.22 -9.86
CA ASP A 44 3.62 0.23 -10.85
C ASP A 44 2.42 -0.57 -10.36
N CYS A 45 2.31 -0.71 -9.03
CA CYS A 45 1.24 -1.46 -8.41
C CYS A 45 0.87 -0.86 -7.04
N ILE A 46 -0.43 -0.85 -6.76
CA ILE A 46 -0.99 -0.46 -5.48
C ILE A 46 -1.73 -1.66 -4.91
N ASP A 47 -1.32 -2.11 -3.73
CA ASP A 47 -1.86 -3.28 -3.04
C ASP A 47 -2.67 -2.88 -1.81
N VAL A 48 -3.91 -3.32 -1.77
CA VAL A 48 -4.91 -2.96 -0.77
C VAL A 48 -5.57 -4.20 -0.16
N ALA A 49 -6.30 -4.00 0.93
CA ALA A 49 -7.08 -5.07 1.53
C ALA A 49 -8.11 -5.64 0.52
N ALA A 50 -8.31 -6.95 0.54
CA ALA A 50 -9.36 -7.62 -0.22
C ALA A 50 -10.74 -7.32 0.37
N ASP A 51 -11.20 -6.09 0.21
CA ASP A 51 -12.46 -5.57 0.71
C ASP A 51 -13.12 -4.72 -0.39
N ALA A 52 -14.41 -4.91 -0.64
CA ALA A 52 -15.10 -4.28 -1.76
C ALA A 52 -15.10 -2.74 -1.66
N ALA A 53 -15.25 -2.19 -0.45
CA ALA A 53 -15.22 -0.73 -0.25
C ALA A 53 -13.81 -0.17 -0.44
N VAL A 54 -12.80 -0.91 0.03
CA VAL A 54 -11.39 -0.55 -0.16
C VAL A 54 -11.00 -0.58 -1.64
N VAL A 55 -11.39 -1.62 -2.38
CA VAL A 55 -11.14 -1.73 -3.82
C VAL A 55 -11.85 -0.61 -4.57
N ALA A 56 -13.11 -0.32 -4.26
CA ALA A 56 -13.85 0.78 -4.88
C ALA A 56 -13.16 2.14 -4.65
N ALA A 57 -12.77 2.42 -3.42
CA ALA A 57 -12.07 3.66 -3.05
C ALA A 57 -10.71 3.79 -3.77
N ALA A 58 -9.95 2.70 -3.88
CA ALA A 58 -8.69 2.69 -4.60
C ALA A 58 -8.88 2.92 -6.10
N ARG A 59 -9.89 2.28 -6.74
CA ARG A 59 -10.19 2.50 -8.16
C ARG A 59 -10.57 3.94 -8.45
N GLU A 60 -11.41 4.54 -7.60
CA GLU A 60 -11.79 5.95 -7.72
C GLU A 60 -10.56 6.85 -7.65
N ALA A 61 -9.67 6.65 -6.69
CA ALA A 61 -8.43 7.42 -6.57
C ALA A 61 -7.50 7.26 -7.78
N LEU A 62 -7.42 6.05 -8.38
CA LEU A 62 -6.66 5.81 -9.62
C LEU A 62 -7.30 6.53 -10.83
N ASP A 63 -8.64 6.58 -10.90
CA ASP A 63 -9.36 7.34 -11.94
C ASP A 63 -9.08 8.83 -11.80
N ARG A 64 -9.14 9.38 -10.57
CA ARG A 64 -8.78 10.77 -10.27
C ARG A 64 -7.33 11.09 -10.63
N ALA A 65 -6.39 10.18 -10.35
CA ALA A 65 -5.00 10.34 -10.78
C ALA A 65 -4.89 10.47 -12.32
N GLY A 66 -5.62 9.63 -13.06
CA GLY A 66 -5.67 9.69 -14.52
C GLY A 66 -6.24 11.02 -15.03
N TYR A 67 -7.35 11.49 -14.44
CA TYR A 67 -7.94 12.78 -14.81
C TYR A 67 -6.98 13.95 -14.56
N LEU A 68 -6.26 13.96 -13.43
CA LEU A 68 -5.26 15.00 -13.15
C LEU A 68 -4.12 14.98 -14.18
N VAL A 69 -3.72 13.79 -14.63
CA VAL A 69 -2.71 13.61 -15.68
C VAL A 69 -3.15 14.18 -17.01
N ASP A 70 -4.35 13.82 -17.46
CA ASP A 70 -4.92 14.36 -18.69
C ASP A 70 -5.14 15.88 -18.60
N ALA A 71 -5.50 16.37 -17.41
CA ALA A 71 -5.78 17.78 -17.14
C ALA A 71 -4.54 18.65 -16.87
N GLN A 72 -3.34 18.24 -17.33
CA GLN A 72 -2.06 18.98 -17.28
C GLN A 72 -1.15 18.71 -16.06
N TRP A 73 -1.22 17.53 -15.42
CA TRP A 73 -0.13 17.09 -14.53
C TRP A 73 1.14 16.86 -15.35
N GLN A 74 2.22 17.54 -14.97
CA GLN A 74 3.54 17.27 -15.53
C GLN A 74 4.50 16.85 -14.43
N ARG A 75 5.23 15.75 -14.66
CA ARG A 75 6.25 15.23 -13.75
C ARG A 75 7.49 14.75 -14.50
N GLY A 76 8.27 15.72 -14.95
CA GLY A 76 9.45 15.47 -15.81
C GLY A 76 9.09 14.69 -17.07
N ASP A 77 10.05 13.93 -17.60
CA ASP A 77 9.90 13.21 -18.88
C ASP A 77 9.30 11.79 -18.73
N ARG A 78 8.74 11.46 -17.55
CA ARG A 78 8.12 10.14 -17.34
C ARG A 78 6.67 10.17 -17.80
N PRO A 79 6.29 9.44 -18.86
CA PRO A 79 4.89 9.24 -19.15
C PRO A 79 4.23 8.51 -17.98
N TRP A 80 3.13 9.06 -17.51
CA TRP A 80 2.31 8.41 -16.49
C TRP A 80 1.64 7.18 -17.09
N VAL A 81 1.61 6.11 -16.30
CA VAL A 81 0.86 4.90 -16.62
C VAL A 81 0.09 4.51 -15.37
N ARG A 82 -1.17 4.10 -15.58
CA ARG A 82 -2.02 3.65 -14.49
C ARG A 82 -1.37 2.44 -13.77
N PRO A 83 -1.14 2.52 -12.46
CA PRO A 83 -0.68 1.38 -11.67
C PRO A 83 -1.67 0.22 -11.71
N LEU A 84 -1.18 -1.02 -11.58
CA LEU A 84 -2.02 -2.20 -11.34
C LEU A 84 -2.65 -2.11 -9.94
N LEU A 85 -3.94 -2.37 -9.84
CA LEU A 85 -4.60 -2.56 -8.55
C LEU A 85 -4.49 -4.02 -8.12
N MET A 86 -3.93 -4.24 -6.94
CA MET A 86 -3.73 -5.55 -6.34
C MET A 86 -4.50 -5.68 -5.03
N VAL A 87 -4.96 -6.89 -4.74
CA VAL A 87 -5.48 -7.25 -3.41
C VAL A 87 -4.70 -8.38 -2.78
N SER A 88 -4.55 -8.31 -1.46
CA SER A 88 -3.88 -9.33 -0.65
C SER A 88 -4.87 -10.37 -0.10
N LEU A 89 -4.56 -11.65 -0.29
CA LEU A 89 -5.26 -12.81 0.26
C LEU A 89 -4.31 -13.63 1.14
N ASN A 90 -4.85 -14.46 2.04
CA ASN A 90 -4.08 -15.37 2.88
C ASN A 90 -4.65 -16.80 2.84
N ASP A 91 -3.75 -17.79 2.87
CA ASP A 91 -4.10 -19.21 2.94
C ASP A 91 -4.26 -19.74 4.39
N GLY A 92 -4.10 -18.87 5.39
CA GLY A 92 -4.17 -19.22 6.80
C GLY A 92 -3.90 -18.03 7.71
N ASP A 93 -3.67 -18.27 9.01
CA ASP A 93 -3.38 -17.19 9.96
C ASP A 93 -2.08 -16.49 9.61
N ASP A 94 -2.14 -15.18 9.44
CA ASP A 94 -1.03 -14.39 8.92
C ASP A 94 -0.95 -13.03 9.65
N PRO A 95 0.24 -12.58 10.10
CA PRO A 95 0.40 -11.31 10.80
C PRO A 95 -0.02 -10.05 10.02
N HIS A 96 -0.06 -10.09 8.69
CA HIS A 96 -0.56 -8.98 7.85
C HIS A 96 -2.08 -8.85 7.91
N PHE A 97 -2.76 -9.92 8.33
CA PHE A 97 -4.21 -10.04 8.40
C PHE A 97 -4.70 -10.05 9.85
N ARG A 98 -3.98 -9.39 10.77
CA ARG A 98 -4.42 -9.29 12.17
C ARG A 98 -4.76 -7.86 12.56
N LYS A 99 -5.58 -7.70 13.59
CA LYS A 99 -5.86 -6.40 14.22
C LYS A 99 -5.69 -6.51 15.73
N ALA A 100 -5.31 -5.40 16.35
CA ALA A 100 -5.29 -5.31 17.81
C ALA A 100 -6.73 -5.26 18.33
N VAL A 101 -6.97 -5.86 19.48
CA VAL A 101 -8.26 -5.83 20.18
C VAL A 101 -8.03 -5.74 21.69
N PHE A 102 -8.87 -4.98 22.38
CA PHE A 102 -9.00 -4.97 23.83
C PHE A 102 -10.36 -4.36 24.21
N ASP A 103 -10.84 -4.65 25.41
CA ASP A 103 -12.01 -3.95 25.98
C ASP A 103 -11.55 -2.63 26.60
N PRO A 104 -11.90 -1.46 26.04
CA PRO A 104 -11.49 -0.17 26.58
C PRO A 104 -12.00 0.09 28.00
N ASN A 105 -13.09 -0.56 28.42
CA ASN A 105 -13.64 -0.40 29.77
C ASN A 105 -12.79 -1.12 30.84
N THR A 106 -11.95 -2.06 30.43
CA THR A 106 -11.01 -2.76 31.30
C THR A 106 -9.65 -2.06 31.39
N CYS A 107 -9.44 -1.00 30.61
CA CYS A 107 -8.21 -0.21 30.66
C CYS A 107 -8.19 0.64 31.93
N PRO A 108 -7.20 0.47 32.84
CA PRO A 108 -7.13 1.25 34.07
C PRO A 108 -7.11 2.77 33.79
N SER A 109 -7.85 3.54 34.59
CA SER A 109 -7.98 4.99 34.39
C SER A 109 -6.65 5.74 34.58
N ASP A 110 -5.76 5.20 35.42
CA ASP A 110 -4.40 5.66 35.69
C ASP A 110 -3.36 5.17 34.66
N CYS A 111 -3.78 4.41 33.66
CA CYS A 111 -2.91 4.02 32.55
C CYS A 111 -2.46 5.26 31.75
N HIS A 112 -1.15 5.42 31.57
CA HIS A 112 -0.57 6.47 30.72
C HIS A 112 -0.73 6.18 29.21
N ARG A 113 -1.40 5.07 28.84
CA ARG A 113 -1.79 4.70 27.47
C ARG A 113 -0.64 4.77 26.45
N PRO A 114 0.51 4.12 26.69
CA PRO A 114 1.63 4.16 25.74
C PRO A 114 1.29 3.54 24.38
N CYS A 115 0.25 2.70 24.34
CA CYS A 115 -0.29 2.10 23.12
C CYS A 115 -0.87 3.12 22.13
N GLU A 116 -1.38 4.27 22.60
CA GLU A 116 -1.88 5.37 21.75
C GLU A 116 -0.71 6.06 21.04
N SER A 117 0.30 6.48 21.80
CA SER A 117 1.47 7.20 21.26
C SER A 117 2.34 6.35 20.34
N ILE A 118 2.48 5.04 20.61
CA ILE A 118 3.31 4.15 19.76
C ILE A 118 2.59 3.73 18.47
N CYS A 119 1.28 3.95 18.35
CA CYS A 119 0.50 3.45 17.23
C CYS A 119 0.75 4.33 15.99
N PRO A 120 1.46 3.87 14.95
CA PRO A 120 1.76 4.68 13.77
C PRO A 120 0.53 4.98 12.92
N ALA A 121 -0.57 4.25 13.13
CA ALA A 121 -1.83 4.46 12.44
C ALA A 121 -2.82 5.33 13.23
N GLN A 122 -2.45 5.78 14.44
CA GLN A 122 -3.37 6.43 15.38
C GLN A 122 -4.68 5.64 15.52
N ALA A 123 -4.56 4.31 15.58
CA ALA A 123 -5.68 3.38 15.59
C ALA A 123 -6.13 3.02 17.01
N ILE A 124 -5.63 3.73 18.02
CA ILE A 124 -6.06 3.61 19.41
C ILE A 124 -6.30 5.04 19.88
N ALA A 125 -7.50 5.32 20.38
CA ALA A 125 -7.87 6.64 20.86
C ALA A 125 -8.63 6.53 22.19
N PHE A 126 -8.42 7.50 23.07
CA PHE A 126 -9.18 7.67 24.31
C PHE A 126 -9.70 9.11 24.40
N THR A 127 -10.71 9.41 23.60
CA THR A 127 -11.43 10.69 23.58
C THR A 127 -12.85 10.51 24.16
N PRO A 128 -13.56 11.59 24.51
CA PRO A 128 -14.96 11.50 24.91
C PRO A 128 -15.87 10.83 23.86
N ALA A 129 -15.51 10.93 22.58
CA ALA A 129 -16.29 10.38 21.47
C ALA A 129 -15.86 8.96 21.07
N GLN A 130 -14.62 8.56 21.40
CA GLN A 130 -14.04 7.30 20.92
C GLN A 130 -13.05 6.74 21.93
N SER A 131 -13.29 5.49 22.36
CA SER A 131 -12.44 4.78 23.31
C SER A 131 -12.12 3.39 22.77
N GLY A 132 -10.83 3.05 22.69
CA GLY A 132 -10.38 1.72 22.24
C GLY A 132 -9.72 1.72 20.86
N VAL A 133 -9.73 0.55 20.21
CA VAL A 133 -9.15 0.38 18.86
C VAL A 133 -10.13 0.88 17.79
N ILE A 134 -9.63 1.74 16.91
CA ILE A 134 -10.29 2.14 15.66
C ILE A 134 -9.97 1.07 14.62
N ALA A 135 -10.89 0.12 14.44
CA ALA A 135 -10.64 -1.10 13.67
C ALA A 135 -10.19 -0.80 12.23
N GLU A 136 -10.78 0.20 11.59
CA GLU A 136 -10.53 0.57 10.20
C GLU A 136 -9.10 1.09 9.99
N ARG A 137 -8.56 1.81 10.99
CA ARG A 137 -7.19 2.33 10.98
C ARG A 137 -6.16 1.28 11.36
N CYS A 138 -6.56 0.26 12.13
CA CYS A 138 -5.63 -0.77 12.58
C CYS A 138 -5.21 -1.69 11.43
N TYR A 139 -3.93 -1.61 11.06
CA TYR A 139 -3.31 -2.46 10.04
C TYR A 139 -2.51 -3.64 10.62
N GLY A 140 -2.55 -3.86 11.95
CA GLY A 140 -2.00 -5.08 12.54
C GLY A 140 -0.51 -5.10 12.91
N CYS A 141 0.19 -3.94 12.96
CA CYS A 141 1.62 -3.90 13.27
C CYS A 141 2.00 -4.57 14.61
N GLY A 142 1.09 -4.58 15.59
CA GLY A 142 1.31 -5.19 16.89
C GLY A 142 2.21 -4.39 17.84
N ARG A 143 2.65 -3.17 17.49
CA ARG A 143 3.50 -2.32 18.35
C ARG A 143 2.86 -1.99 19.71
N CYS A 144 1.53 -1.91 19.75
CA CYS A 144 0.77 -1.65 20.96
C CYS A 144 0.77 -2.82 21.96
N VAL A 145 0.98 -4.05 21.48
CA VAL A 145 0.89 -5.27 22.31
C VAL A 145 1.99 -5.31 23.37
N PRO A 146 3.29 -5.27 23.03
CA PRO A 146 4.36 -5.42 24.03
C PRO A 146 4.51 -4.21 24.95
N ILE A 147 3.98 -3.03 24.59
CA ILE A 147 4.10 -1.82 25.40
C ILE A 147 2.96 -1.67 26.41
N CYS A 148 1.90 -2.48 26.31
CA CYS A 148 0.77 -2.39 27.23
C CYS A 148 1.21 -2.82 28.64
N PRO A 149 1.21 -1.91 29.64
CA PRO A 149 1.70 -2.24 30.98
C PRO A 149 0.80 -3.27 31.71
N PHE A 150 -0.45 -3.41 31.28
CA PHE A 150 -1.43 -4.32 31.86
C PHE A 150 -1.66 -5.57 31.01
N ASN A 151 -0.96 -5.71 29.88
CA ASN A 151 -1.07 -6.85 28.97
C ASN A 151 -2.52 -7.18 28.55
N THR A 152 -3.36 -6.16 28.37
CA THR A 152 -4.79 -6.32 28.00
C THR A 152 -5.03 -6.34 26.49
N ILE A 153 -4.03 -5.95 25.70
CA ILE A 153 -4.13 -5.90 24.23
C ILE A 153 -3.75 -7.25 23.64
N SER A 154 -4.65 -7.86 22.88
CA SER A 154 -4.41 -9.07 22.11
C SER A 154 -4.58 -8.81 20.60
N THR A 155 -4.33 -9.83 19.77
CA THR A 155 -4.52 -9.73 18.31
C THR A 155 -5.50 -10.79 17.83
N GLN A 156 -6.40 -10.39 16.92
CA GLN A 156 -7.31 -11.29 16.23
C GLN A 156 -7.01 -11.29 14.74
N PHE A 157 -6.96 -12.49 14.14
CA PHE A 157 -6.82 -12.64 12.70
C PHE A 157 -8.15 -12.30 12.02
N TYR A 158 -8.10 -11.26 11.20
CA TYR A 158 -9.13 -10.93 10.23
C TYR A 158 -9.03 -11.91 9.07
N ARG A 159 -9.96 -12.87 9.01
CA ARG A 159 -10.08 -13.78 7.88
C ARG A 159 -11.09 -13.21 6.90
N PHE A 160 -10.64 -12.94 5.68
CA PHE A 160 -11.56 -12.72 4.58
C PHE A 160 -12.35 -14.02 4.35
N SER A 161 -13.69 -13.96 4.42
CA SER A 161 -14.53 -15.14 4.19
C SER A 161 -14.74 -15.33 2.69
N PRO A 162 -14.24 -16.43 2.09
CA PRO A 162 -14.17 -16.51 0.63
C PRO A 162 -15.51 -16.66 -0.09
N ALA A 163 -16.54 -17.18 0.60
CA ALA A 163 -17.68 -17.78 -0.07
C ALA A 163 -18.57 -16.79 -0.86
N ASN A 164 -18.57 -15.49 -0.52
CA ASN A 164 -19.53 -14.54 -1.11
C ASN A 164 -18.91 -13.25 -1.70
N LEU A 165 -17.65 -12.92 -1.40
CA LEU A 165 -17.08 -11.62 -1.77
C LEU A 165 -15.92 -11.69 -2.78
N LEU A 166 -15.28 -12.85 -3.00
CA LEU A 166 -14.17 -12.94 -3.96
C LEU A 166 -14.59 -12.51 -5.37
N PRO A 167 -15.69 -13.00 -5.97
CA PRO A 167 -15.98 -12.64 -7.36
C PRO A 167 -16.13 -11.13 -7.57
N LEU A 168 -16.77 -10.43 -6.61
CA LEU A 168 -16.95 -8.98 -6.67
C LEU A 168 -15.61 -8.25 -6.51
N VAL A 169 -14.82 -8.61 -5.51
CA VAL A 169 -13.50 -8.01 -5.26
C VAL A 169 -12.56 -8.27 -6.45
N LEU A 170 -12.51 -9.50 -6.94
CA LEU A 170 -11.59 -9.93 -7.99
C LEU A 170 -11.97 -9.41 -9.38
N SER A 171 -13.23 -9.05 -9.62
CA SER A 171 -13.64 -8.38 -10.87
C SER A 171 -13.11 -6.95 -11.02
N GLY A 172 -12.67 -6.34 -9.91
CA GLY A 172 -12.22 -4.95 -9.86
C GLY A 172 -10.71 -4.75 -9.80
N VAL A 173 -9.92 -5.81 -9.90
CA VAL A 173 -8.46 -5.77 -9.66
C VAL A 173 -7.69 -6.34 -10.85
N ASP A 174 -6.44 -5.89 -11.00
CA ASP A 174 -5.54 -6.33 -12.07
C ASP A 174 -4.60 -7.45 -11.59
N ALA A 175 -4.43 -7.61 -10.28
CA ALA A 175 -3.49 -8.57 -9.70
C ALA A 175 -3.94 -9.07 -8.33
N ILE A 176 -3.38 -10.20 -7.90
CA ILE A 176 -3.58 -10.78 -6.56
C ILE A 176 -2.23 -11.02 -5.91
N GLU A 177 -2.13 -10.73 -4.61
CA GLU A 177 -1.08 -11.25 -3.74
C GLU A 177 -1.65 -12.37 -2.86
N ILE A 178 -0.90 -13.47 -2.70
CA ILE A 178 -1.23 -14.57 -1.81
C ILE A 178 -0.14 -14.68 -0.75
N HIS A 179 -0.53 -14.52 0.51
CA HIS A 179 0.32 -14.82 1.66
C HIS A 179 0.24 -16.29 2.01
N THR A 180 1.42 -16.88 2.19
CA THR A 180 1.61 -18.28 2.52
C THR A 180 2.85 -18.45 3.41
N GLN A 181 3.06 -19.65 3.92
CA GLN A 181 4.30 -20.03 4.61
C GLN A 181 4.62 -21.49 4.31
N VAL A 182 5.88 -21.88 4.47
CA VAL A 182 6.31 -23.27 4.29
C VAL A 182 5.42 -24.21 5.11
N GLY A 183 4.96 -25.29 4.45
CA GLY A 183 4.11 -26.31 5.07
C GLY A 183 2.60 -26.08 4.90
N ARG A 184 2.18 -25.12 4.08
CA ARG A 184 0.76 -24.82 3.81
C ARG A 184 0.26 -25.24 2.43
N GLN A 185 0.89 -26.23 1.79
CA GLN A 185 0.52 -26.68 0.43
C GLN A 185 -0.99 -26.91 0.27
N ASP A 186 -1.61 -27.68 1.17
CA ASP A 186 -3.04 -27.99 1.09
C ASP A 186 -3.92 -26.75 1.22
N ALA A 187 -3.50 -25.77 2.04
CA ALA A 187 -4.25 -24.55 2.25
C ALA A 187 -4.12 -23.59 1.06
N PHE A 188 -2.90 -23.48 0.52
CA PHE A 188 -2.62 -22.78 -0.72
C PHE A 188 -3.43 -23.37 -1.89
N GLU A 189 -3.47 -24.71 -2.02
CA GLU A 189 -4.23 -25.39 -3.08
C GLU A 189 -5.73 -25.08 -3.00
N ARG A 190 -6.33 -25.13 -1.80
CA ARG A 190 -7.74 -24.75 -1.61
C ARG A 190 -8.02 -23.31 -2.01
N LEU A 191 -7.14 -22.38 -1.63
CA LEU A 191 -7.26 -20.98 -2.03
C LEU A 191 -7.12 -20.84 -3.54
N TRP A 192 -6.14 -21.53 -4.14
CA TRP A 192 -5.88 -21.51 -5.57
C TRP A 192 -7.10 -21.99 -6.37
N GLN A 193 -7.71 -23.11 -5.97
CA GLN A 193 -8.93 -23.63 -6.58
C GLN A 193 -10.08 -22.63 -6.53
N ALA A 194 -10.19 -21.85 -5.44
CA ALA A 194 -11.23 -20.83 -5.30
C ALA A 194 -11.02 -19.62 -6.24
N ILE A 195 -9.76 -19.25 -6.53
CA ILE A 195 -9.42 -18.11 -7.40
C ILE A 195 -9.10 -18.50 -8.85
N ALA A 196 -8.91 -19.78 -9.13
CA ALA A 196 -8.57 -20.31 -10.45
C ALA A 196 -9.42 -19.73 -11.61
N PRO A 197 -10.74 -19.51 -11.46
CA PRO A 197 -11.55 -18.92 -12.52
C PRO A 197 -11.16 -17.50 -12.92
N VAL A 198 -10.54 -16.71 -12.03
CA VAL A 198 -10.15 -15.32 -12.33
C VAL A 198 -8.71 -15.19 -12.83
N ILE A 199 -7.86 -16.20 -12.60
CA ILE A 199 -6.42 -16.14 -12.92
C ILE A 199 -6.14 -15.71 -14.37
N PRO A 200 -6.86 -16.21 -15.40
CA PRO A 200 -6.63 -15.80 -16.80
C PRO A 200 -6.91 -14.31 -17.09
N HIS A 201 -7.64 -13.61 -16.21
CA HIS A 201 -7.97 -12.19 -16.34
C HIS A 201 -6.99 -11.27 -15.60
N LEU A 202 -6.14 -11.82 -14.73
CA LEU A 202 -5.16 -11.05 -13.99
C LEU A 202 -3.92 -10.77 -14.84
N SER A 203 -3.29 -9.63 -14.61
CA SER A 203 -1.99 -9.28 -15.18
C SER A 203 -0.86 -10.08 -14.52
N LEU A 204 -0.96 -10.35 -13.22
CA LEU A 204 0.04 -11.10 -12.45
C LEU A 204 -0.51 -11.65 -11.13
N VAL A 205 0.21 -12.62 -10.57
CA VAL A 205 0.04 -13.09 -9.18
C VAL A 205 1.35 -12.94 -8.43
N ALA A 206 1.29 -12.37 -7.23
CA ALA A 206 2.41 -12.35 -6.28
C ALA A 206 2.21 -13.41 -5.20
N VAL A 207 3.26 -14.16 -4.86
CA VAL A 207 3.27 -15.10 -3.73
C VAL A 207 4.23 -14.55 -2.69
N SER A 208 3.68 -14.12 -1.55
CA SER A 208 4.40 -13.59 -0.40
C SER A 208 4.66 -14.73 0.58
N CYS A 209 5.94 -15.03 0.81
CA CYS A 209 6.34 -16.11 1.72
C CYS A 209 7.50 -15.64 2.60
N PRO A 210 7.40 -15.80 3.93
CA PRO A 210 8.51 -15.51 4.81
C PRO A 210 9.61 -16.56 4.70
N ALA A 211 10.79 -16.23 5.23
CA ALA A 211 11.89 -17.17 5.30
C ALA A 211 11.51 -18.42 6.10
N GLY A 212 11.84 -19.59 5.54
CA GLY A 212 11.64 -20.89 6.19
C GLY A 212 12.55 -21.95 5.60
N ASP A 213 12.72 -23.04 6.35
CA ASP A 213 13.48 -24.20 5.89
C ASP A 213 12.77 -24.85 4.71
N GLY A 214 13.49 -25.24 3.66
CA GLY A 214 12.87 -25.84 2.47
C GLY A 214 12.00 -24.90 1.62
N ILE A 215 12.07 -23.58 1.81
CA ILE A 215 11.28 -22.60 1.03
C ILE A 215 11.41 -22.80 -0.49
N GLU A 216 12.58 -23.15 -1.01
CA GLU A 216 12.80 -23.34 -2.44
C GLU A 216 11.98 -24.52 -2.99
N SER A 217 12.02 -25.66 -2.30
CA SER A 217 11.19 -26.82 -2.64
C SER A 217 9.70 -26.53 -2.47
N TYR A 218 9.35 -25.75 -1.44
CA TYR A 218 7.98 -25.34 -1.18
C TYR A 218 7.43 -24.50 -2.34
N LEU A 219 8.09 -23.39 -2.69
CA LEU A 219 7.64 -22.51 -3.76
C LEU A 219 7.66 -23.20 -5.14
N ARG A 220 8.60 -24.12 -5.39
CA ARG A 220 8.59 -24.95 -6.61
C ARG A 220 7.37 -25.85 -6.67
N SER A 221 6.99 -26.46 -5.54
CA SER A 221 5.76 -27.26 -5.45
C SER A 221 4.51 -26.39 -5.66
N LEU A 222 4.50 -25.16 -5.13
CA LEU A 222 3.42 -24.22 -5.36
C LEU A 222 3.28 -23.87 -6.84
N TYR A 223 4.39 -23.49 -7.49
CA TYR A 223 4.39 -23.17 -8.92
C TYR A 223 3.85 -24.32 -9.78
N ALA A 224 4.23 -25.57 -9.47
CA ALA A 224 3.76 -26.74 -10.21
C ALA A 224 2.25 -26.96 -10.07
N MET A 225 1.66 -26.63 -8.91
CA MET A 225 0.24 -26.82 -8.61
C MET A 225 -0.66 -25.72 -9.20
N MET A 226 -0.11 -24.54 -9.50
CA MET A 226 -0.86 -23.39 -10.00
C MET A 226 -1.42 -23.65 -11.40
N GLN A 227 -2.66 -24.15 -11.46
CA GLN A 227 -3.40 -24.35 -12.71
C GLN A 227 -4.78 -23.65 -12.65
N PRO A 228 -5.16 -22.84 -13.65
CA PRO A 228 -4.35 -22.41 -14.78
C PRO A 228 -3.16 -21.55 -14.34
N GLN A 229 -2.03 -21.58 -15.05
CA GLN A 229 -0.87 -20.75 -14.72
C GLN A 229 -1.18 -19.25 -14.87
N PRO A 230 -0.73 -18.38 -13.94
CA PRO A 230 -0.87 -16.95 -14.08
C PRO A 230 0.07 -16.40 -15.18
N PRO A 231 -0.27 -15.28 -15.85
CA PRO A 231 0.58 -14.73 -16.91
C PRO A 231 1.98 -14.30 -16.44
N VAL A 232 2.07 -13.81 -15.20
CA VAL A 232 3.32 -13.41 -14.54
C VAL A 232 3.26 -13.81 -13.07
N VAL A 233 4.35 -14.36 -12.54
CA VAL A 233 4.53 -14.65 -11.12
C VAL A 233 5.57 -13.72 -10.52
N ILE A 234 5.26 -13.16 -9.34
CA ILE A 234 6.22 -12.48 -8.47
C ILE A 234 6.40 -13.31 -7.20
N TRP A 235 7.63 -13.72 -6.91
CA TRP A 235 8.03 -14.29 -5.63
C TRP A 235 8.43 -13.13 -4.71
N GLN A 236 7.55 -12.79 -3.79
CA GLN A 236 7.76 -11.71 -2.84
C GLN A 236 8.50 -12.25 -1.61
N ALA A 237 9.74 -11.80 -1.44
CA ALA A 237 10.57 -12.09 -0.26
C ALA A 237 10.04 -11.30 0.94
N ASP A 238 9.13 -11.89 1.71
CA ASP A 238 8.59 -11.27 2.92
C ASP A 238 9.58 -11.42 4.09
N GLY A 239 10.47 -10.43 4.24
CA GLY A 239 11.53 -10.49 5.24
C GLY A 239 11.00 -10.37 6.67
N ARG A 240 11.10 -9.16 7.24
CA ARG A 240 10.55 -8.86 8.55
C ARG A 240 9.23 -8.12 8.37
N ALA A 241 8.13 -8.87 8.40
CA ALA A 241 6.78 -8.35 8.27
C ALA A 241 6.55 -7.07 9.11
N MET A 242 5.85 -6.11 8.52
CA MET A 242 5.35 -4.89 9.21
C MET A 242 6.40 -4.00 9.89
N SER A 243 7.68 -4.10 9.49
CA SER A 243 8.79 -3.48 10.22
C SER A 243 9.57 -2.38 9.50
N GLY A 244 9.17 -2.00 8.29
CA GLY A 244 9.95 -1.06 7.45
C GLY A 244 10.24 0.30 8.10
N ASP A 245 9.41 0.72 9.05
CA ASP A 245 9.54 1.96 9.83
C ASP A 245 10.24 1.76 11.19
N ILE A 246 10.92 0.63 11.42
CA ILE A 246 11.68 0.30 12.66
C ILE A 246 13.20 0.52 12.47
N GLY A 247 13.64 0.93 11.27
CA GLY A 247 15.04 1.26 10.96
C GLY A 247 15.76 0.26 10.03
N ASP A 248 17.00 0.59 9.68
CA ASP A 248 17.75 -0.02 8.57
C ASP A 248 18.04 -1.53 8.75
N GLY A 249 18.14 -1.99 10.00
CA GLY A 249 18.41 -3.39 10.32
C GLY A 249 17.35 -4.38 9.82
N THR A 250 16.15 -3.89 9.51
CA THR A 250 15.04 -4.70 9.00
C THR A 250 15.23 -5.11 7.54
N THR A 251 15.95 -4.31 6.76
CA THR A 251 16.27 -4.53 5.34
C THR A 251 17.14 -5.78 5.12
N HIS A 252 17.98 -6.14 6.08
CA HIS A 252 18.91 -7.27 5.92
C HIS A 252 18.20 -8.62 5.79
N ALA A 253 17.07 -8.83 6.49
CA ALA A 253 16.32 -10.07 6.44
C ALA A 253 15.71 -10.28 5.04
N THR A 254 15.06 -9.26 4.49
CA THR A 254 14.47 -9.32 3.14
C THR A 254 15.53 -9.48 2.05
N LEU A 255 16.69 -8.81 2.17
CA LEU A 255 17.80 -8.96 1.21
C LEU A 255 18.32 -10.41 1.15
N ARG A 256 18.57 -11.04 2.30
CA ARG A 256 19.04 -12.43 2.35
C ARG A 256 18.01 -13.39 1.76
N LEU A 257 16.73 -13.17 2.06
CA LEU A 257 15.65 -13.96 1.50
C LEU A 257 15.56 -13.77 -0.03
N GLY A 258 15.63 -12.54 -0.53
CA GLY A 258 15.62 -12.26 -1.96
C GLY A 258 16.78 -12.94 -2.70
N GLN A 259 17.99 -12.91 -2.16
CA GLN A 259 19.13 -13.64 -2.73
C GLN A 259 18.88 -15.16 -2.77
N LYS A 260 18.29 -15.72 -1.71
CA LYS A 260 17.91 -17.15 -1.67
C LYS A 260 16.87 -17.49 -2.74
N LEU A 261 15.87 -16.63 -2.94
CA LEU A 261 14.85 -16.82 -3.98
C LEU A 261 15.41 -16.70 -5.40
N LEU A 262 16.36 -15.80 -5.64
CA LEU A 262 17.07 -15.71 -6.92
C LEU A 262 17.87 -16.98 -7.20
N ALA A 263 18.58 -17.50 -6.20
CA ALA A 263 19.35 -18.74 -6.32
C ALA A 263 18.47 -19.99 -6.57
N ALA A 264 17.18 -19.91 -6.26
CA ALA A 264 16.22 -20.99 -6.49
C ALA A 264 15.83 -21.14 -7.98
N GLU A 265 16.09 -20.12 -8.81
CA GLU A 265 15.79 -20.10 -10.25
C GLU A 265 14.33 -20.54 -10.53
N LEU A 266 13.39 -20.01 -9.74
CA LEU A 266 11.97 -20.23 -9.94
C LEU A 266 11.49 -19.40 -11.14
N PRO A 267 10.56 -19.92 -11.97
CA PRO A 267 9.94 -19.11 -13.01
C PRO A 267 9.23 -17.90 -12.41
N GLY A 268 9.44 -16.72 -13.01
CA GLY A 268 8.89 -15.45 -12.53
C GLY A 268 9.96 -14.45 -12.10
N TYR A 269 9.56 -13.48 -11.28
CA TYR A 269 10.41 -12.39 -10.81
C TYR A 269 10.53 -12.41 -9.29
N VAL A 270 11.67 -12.00 -8.74
CA VAL A 270 11.84 -11.83 -7.29
C VAL A 270 11.69 -10.36 -6.92
N GLN A 271 10.84 -10.07 -5.92
CA GLN A 271 10.62 -8.73 -5.39
C GLN A 271 10.86 -8.72 -3.88
N LEU A 272 11.56 -7.70 -3.37
CA LEU A 272 11.70 -7.54 -1.93
C LEU A 272 10.44 -6.93 -1.29
N ALA A 273 10.01 -7.48 -0.16
CA ALA A 273 9.02 -6.90 0.74
C ALA A 273 9.38 -7.21 2.20
N GLY A 274 8.57 -6.74 3.15
CA GLY A 274 8.78 -7.04 4.58
C GLY A 274 10.09 -6.45 5.14
N GLY A 275 10.03 -5.20 5.62
CA GLY A 275 11.20 -4.50 6.17
C GLY A 275 11.92 -3.59 5.17
N THR A 276 11.28 -3.28 4.05
CA THR A 276 11.79 -2.35 3.03
C THR A 276 11.56 -0.88 3.44
N ASN A 277 12.52 -0.02 3.12
CA ASN A 277 12.62 1.38 3.54
C ASN A 277 13.53 2.18 2.59
N GLY A 278 13.79 3.47 2.90
CA GLY A 278 14.62 4.35 2.08
C GLY A 278 16.04 3.85 1.78
N TYR A 279 16.61 2.98 2.64
CA TYR A 279 17.94 2.40 2.45
C TYR A 279 17.97 1.19 1.50
N THR A 280 16.80 0.61 1.19
CA THR A 280 16.72 -0.70 0.52
C THR A 280 17.33 -0.69 -0.88
N VAL A 281 17.03 0.33 -1.68
CA VAL A 281 17.50 0.41 -3.07
C VAL A 281 18.99 0.70 -3.15
N GLU A 282 19.49 1.60 -2.30
CA GLU A 282 20.92 1.87 -2.17
C GLU A 282 21.69 0.58 -1.85
N LYS A 283 21.16 -0.20 -0.90
CA LYS A 283 21.78 -1.47 -0.52
C LYS A 283 21.77 -2.49 -1.65
N LEU A 284 20.65 -2.64 -2.35
CA LEU A 284 20.53 -3.50 -3.53
C LEU A 284 21.56 -3.14 -4.61
N ARG A 285 21.74 -1.84 -4.90
CA ARG A 285 22.75 -1.38 -5.86
C ARG A 285 24.17 -1.69 -5.40
N SER A 286 24.49 -1.46 -4.14
CA SER A 286 25.82 -1.79 -3.59
C SER A 286 26.16 -3.28 -3.68
N LEU A 287 25.13 -4.14 -3.70
CA LEU A 287 25.25 -5.58 -3.84
C LEU A 287 25.11 -6.07 -5.28
N HIS A 288 24.94 -5.17 -6.26
CA HIS A 288 24.70 -5.50 -7.67
C HIS A 288 23.48 -6.43 -7.88
N LEU A 289 22.47 -6.26 -7.04
CA LEU A 289 21.22 -7.03 -7.09
C LEU A 289 20.09 -6.33 -7.85
N LEU A 290 20.34 -5.11 -8.37
CA LEU A 290 19.44 -4.40 -9.26
C LEU A 290 20.13 -4.16 -10.61
N PRO A 291 19.39 -4.19 -11.72
CA PRO A 291 19.90 -3.72 -13.01
C PRO A 291 20.29 -2.24 -12.94
N PRO A 292 21.24 -1.79 -13.76
CA PRO A 292 21.52 -0.37 -13.93
C PRO A 292 20.31 0.36 -14.55
N LEU A 293 20.06 1.60 -14.15
CA LEU A 293 18.96 2.44 -14.67
C LEU A 293 19.01 2.68 -16.19
N SER A 294 20.18 2.50 -16.80
CA SER A 294 20.41 2.64 -18.24
C SER A 294 21.18 1.41 -18.71
N PRO A 295 20.50 0.27 -18.89
CA PRO A 295 21.16 -0.96 -19.29
C PRO A 295 21.65 -0.83 -20.73
N THR A 296 22.91 -1.20 -20.98
CA THR A 296 23.32 -1.54 -22.34
C THR A 296 22.80 -2.95 -22.67
N ALA A 297 22.62 -3.28 -23.95
CA ALA A 297 22.06 -4.56 -24.40
C ALA A 297 22.85 -5.81 -23.94
N SER A 298 23.99 -5.63 -23.27
CA SER A 298 24.94 -6.66 -22.84
C SER A 298 24.94 -6.96 -21.33
N ASP A 299 24.28 -6.16 -20.49
CA ASP A 299 24.70 -6.05 -19.07
C ASP A 299 23.87 -6.79 -18.02
N CYS A 300 22.74 -7.42 -18.35
CA CYS A 300 21.88 -7.99 -17.30
C CYS A 300 21.21 -9.30 -17.74
N ASP A 301 21.41 -10.38 -16.99
CA ASP A 301 20.47 -11.50 -16.98
C ASP A 301 19.35 -11.14 -15.98
N PRO A 302 18.14 -10.76 -16.45
CA PRO A 302 17.04 -10.35 -15.58
C PRO A 302 16.58 -11.47 -14.64
N SER A 303 16.93 -12.74 -14.91
CA SER A 303 16.65 -13.86 -13.99
C SER A 303 17.51 -13.85 -12.72
N LYS A 304 18.59 -13.05 -12.68
CA LYS A 304 19.54 -12.98 -11.56
C LYS A 304 19.47 -11.69 -10.76
N ALA A 305 18.50 -10.83 -11.07
CA ALA A 305 18.33 -9.54 -10.40
C ALA A 305 16.98 -9.46 -9.68
N ILE A 306 16.94 -8.67 -8.61
CA ILE A 306 15.69 -8.28 -7.97
C ILE A 306 14.93 -7.40 -8.97
N ALA A 307 13.68 -7.74 -9.24
CA ALA A 307 12.84 -7.03 -10.19
C ALA A 307 12.29 -5.71 -9.63
N GLY A 308 12.23 -5.59 -8.30
CA GLY A 308 11.73 -4.40 -7.64
C GLY A 308 11.53 -4.53 -6.15
N VAL A 309 10.90 -3.51 -5.57
CA VAL A 309 10.71 -3.37 -4.13
C VAL A 309 9.26 -2.95 -3.85
N ALA A 310 8.63 -3.64 -2.90
CA ALA A 310 7.34 -3.24 -2.35
C ALA A 310 7.53 -2.54 -1.01
N TYR A 311 6.81 -1.44 -0.78
CA TYR A 311 6.90 -0.63 0.43
C TYR A 311 5.57 -0.57 1.16
N GLY A 312 5.58 -1.01 2.43
CA GLY A 312 4.42 -0.99 3.32
C GLY A 312 4.48 0.13 4.36
N SER A 313 4.73 -0.23 5.62
CA SER A 313 4.71 0.71 6.75
C SER A 313 5.57 1.95 6.52
N TYR A 314 6.77 1.80 5.96
CA TYR A 314 7.66 2.93 5.68
C TYR A 314 7.02 3.95 4.72
N ALA A 315 6.44 3.49 3.60
CA ALA A 315 5.77 4.36 2.62
C ALA A 315 4.53 5.07 3.22
N ARG A 316 3.76 4.38 4.06
CA ARG A 316 2.61 5.01 4.73
C ARG A 316 3.05 6.05 5.75
N THR A 317 4.01 5.72 6.60
CA THR A 317 4.57 6.64 7.61
C THR A 317 5.22 7.85 6.94
N LEU A 318 5.85 7.67 5.78
CA LEU A 318 6.45 8.77 5.01
C LEU A 318 5.43 9.86 4.66
N LEU A 319 4.17 9.51 4.40
CA LEU A 319 3.11 10.47 4.11
C LEU A 319 2.25 10.86 5.32
N SER A 320 2.46 10.28 6.50
CA SER A 320 1.63 10.58 7.67
C SER A 320 1.58 12.08 8.00
N PRO A 321 2.68 12.87 7.96
CA PRO A 321 2.59 14.29 8.29
C PRO A 321 1.69 15.09 7.33
N VAL A 322 1.63 14.69 6.07
CA VAL A 322 0.76 15.31 5.06
C VAL A 322 -0.70 14.97 5.32
N LEU A 323 -0.98 13.69 5.60
CA LEU A 323 -2.33 13.21 5.87
C LEU A 323 -2.87 13.74 7.22
N ASP A 324 -2.02 13.81 8.25
CA ASP A 324 -2.38 14.39 9.55
C ASP A 324 -2.76 15.88 9.40
N THR A 325 -2.02 16.63 8.58
CA THR A 325 -2.33 18.03 8.28
C THR A 325 -3.63 18.16 7.50
N LEU A 326 -3.88 17.28 6.54
CA LEU A 326 -5.12 17.24 5.77
C LEU A 326 -6.33 16.95 6.68
N ASP A 327 -6.22 15.95 7.55
CA ASP A 327 -7.25 15.59 8.53
C ASP A 327 -7.53 16.76 9.48
N ALA A 328 -6.50 17.47 9.96
CA ALA A 328 -6.67 18.64 10.82
C ALA A 328 -7.43 19.78 10.12
N ILE A 329 -7.12 20.07 8.85
CA ILE A 329 -7.84 21.10 8.06
C ILE A 329 -9.31 20.74 7.90
N VAL A 330 -9.62 19.47 7.65
CA VAL A 330 -11.00 18.98 7.50
C VAL A 330 -11.75 19.09 8.82
N GLN A 331 -11.12 18.73 9.95
CA GLN A 331 -11.72 18.82 11.29
C GLN A 331 -11.98 20.27 11.74
N GLU A 332 -11.04 21.18 11.52
CA GLU A 332 -11.21 22.60 11.83
C GLU A 332 -12.40 23.22 11.08
N ARG A 333 -12.58 22.83 9.81
CA ARG A 333 -13.68 23.33 8.96
C ARG A 333 -15.03 22.66 9.23
N ALA A 334 -15.03 21.46 9.80
CA ALA A 334 -16.24 20.75 10.20
C ALA A 334 -16.77 21.22 11.58
N SER A 335 -15.97 21.95 12.35
CA SER A 335 -16.38 22.48 13.65
C SER A 335 -17.33 23.68 13.46
N PRO A 336 -18.53 23.69 14.07
CA PRO A 336 -19.44 24.82 13.94
C PRO A 336 -18.83 26.08 14.55
N SER A 337 -18.80 27.17 13.79
CA SER A 337 -18.43 28.49 14.30
C SER A 337 -19.36 28.87 15.46
N VAL A 338 -18.83 28.99 16.67
CA VAL A 338 -19.57 29.52 17.82
C VAL A 338 -19.80 31.01 17.56
N ILE A 339 -20.99 31.35 17.08
CA ILE A 339 -21.46 32.74 17.05
C ILE A 339 -21.86 33.08 18.49
N PRO A 340 -21.34 34.16 19.11
CA PRO A 340 -21.81 34.59 20.42
C PRO A 340 -23.31 34.90 20.33
N GLU A 341 -24.11 34.28 21.20
CA GLU A 341 -25.55 34.52 21.28
C GLU A 341 -25.83 36.00 21.56
N SER A 342 -26.23 36.75 20.54
CA SER A 342 -27.10 37.91 20.69
C SER A 342 -28.50 37.44 20.31
N GLY A 343 -29.37 37.32 21.30
CA GLY A 343 -30.72 36.79 21.15
C GLY A 343 -31.51 37.55 20.07
N ASP A 344 -31.93 36.83 19.04
CA ASP A 344 -33.33 36.68 18.66
C ASP A 344 -33.43 35.51 17.67
N GLY A 345 -34.58 34.84 17.61
CA GLY A 345 -34.78 33.59 16.86
C GLY A 345 -34.34 33.67 15.39
N GLY A 346 -33.27 32.94 15.04
CA GLY A 346 -32.74 32.85 13.68
C GLY A 346 -32.54 31.40 13.25
N ALA A 347 -33.11 31.03 12.11
CA ALA A 347 -33.07 29.69 11.54
C ALA A 347 -31.64 29.12 11.42
N ILE A 348 -31.48 27.85 11.80
CA ILE A 348 -30.26 27.07 11.58
C ILE A 348 -30.03 26.98 10.06
N ALA A 349 -29.02 27.69 9.55
CA ALA A 349 -28.62 27.59 8.16
C ALA A 349 -28.16 26.15 7.85
N PRO A 350 -28.46 25.61 6.66
CA PRO A 350 -28.04 24.26 6.30
C PRO A 350 -26.51 24.17 6.37
N THR A 351 -26.03 23.21 7.16
CA THR A 351 -24.61 22.83 7.24
C THR A 351 -24.08 22.63 5.82
N GLN A 352 -23.06 23.40 5.43
CA GLN A 352 -22.39 23.20 4.15
C GLN A 352 -21.92 21.74 4.03
N PRO A 353 -21.98 21.13 2.83
CA PRO A 353 -21.46 19.78 2.65
C PRO A 353 -20.00 19.74 3.09
N ALA A 354 -19.64 18.71 3.86
CA ALA A 354 -18.28 18.51 4.34
C ALA A 354 -17.29 18.67 3.17
N THR A 355 -16.25 19.48 3.38
CA THR A 355 -15.24 19.71 2.34
C THR A 355 -14.52 18.40 2.02
N PRO A 356 -14.15 18.14 0.76
CA PRO A 356 -13.51 16.87 0.40
C PRO A 356 -12.17 16.72 1.13
N ALA A 357 -11.97 15.57 1.80
CA ALA A 357 -10.71 15.16 2.42
C ALA A 357 -9.69 14.67 1.36
N ASP A 358 -9.76 15.24 0.17
CA ASP A 358 -9.08 14.78 -1.04
C ASP A 358 -7.85 15.67 -1.27
N LEU A 359 -6.66 15.06 -1.22
CA LEU A 359 -5.34 15.70 -1.25
C LEU A 359 -5.14 16.62 -2.48
N GLU A 360 -5.72 16.28 -3.62
CA GLU A 360 -5.63 17.06 -4.87
C GLU A 360 -6.20 18.48 -4.76
N HIS A 361 -7.09 18.74 -3.79
CA HIS A 361 -7.62 20.08 -3.55
C HIS A 361 -6.64 20.98 -2.78
N TYR A 362 -5.51 20.44 -2.32
CA TYR A 362 -4.51 21.14 -1.51
C TYR A 362 -3.13 21.07 -2.20
N PRO A 363 -2.86 21.93 -3.22
CA PRO A 363 -1.64 21.82 -4.04
C PRO A 363 -0.32 21.86 -3.25
N ALA A 364 -0.27 22.62 -2.14
CA ALA A 364 0.92 22.66 -1.29
C ALA A 364 1.19 21.31 -0.60
N LEU A 365 0.15 20.68 -0.05
CA LEU A 365 0.23 19.36 0.58
C LEU A 365 0.53 18.27 -0.46
N LEU A 366 -0.10 18.34 -1.63
CA LEU A 366 0.20 17.41 -2.72
C LEU A 366 1.66 17.52 -3.18
N ASN A 367 2.19 18.73 -3.37
CA ASN A 367 3.60 18.93 -3.74
C ASN A 367 4.56 18.42 -2.66
N GLN A 368 4.21 18.61 -1.39
CA GLN A 368 4.96 18.05 -0.26
C GLN A 368 4.94 16.51 -0.31
N ALA A 369 3.78 15.89 -0.53
CA ALA A 369 3.67 14.44 -0.68
C ALA A 369 4.52 13.92 -1.85
N MET A 370 4.53 14.62 -3.00
CA MET A 370 5.35 14.25 -4.15
C MET A 370 6.84 14.31 -3.84
N THR A 371 7.29 15.37 -3.17
CA THR A 371 8.68 15.52 -2.74
C THR A 371 9.10 14.37 -1.82
N LEU A 372 8.25 14.03 -0.85
CA LEU A 372 8.51 12.92 0.07
C LEU A 372 8.59 11.59 -0.67
N ILE A 373 7.60 11.28 -1.53
CA ILE A 373 7.59 10.03 -2.31
C ILE A 373 8.82 9.93 -3.22
N ASP A 374 9.27 11.04 -3.80
CA ASP A 374 10.45 11.04 -4.67
C ASP A 374 11.72 10.60 -3.96
N THR A 375 11.88 10.88 -2.66
CA THR A 375 13.02 10.38 -1.88
C THR A 375 13.09 8.85 -1.83
N LEU A 376 11.93 8.19 -1.93
CA LEU A 376 11.81 6.73 -1.88
C LEU A 376 11.83 6.09 -3.27
N MET A 377 11.17 6.73 -4.24
CA MET A 377 10.97 6.16 -5.56
C MET A 377 12.12 6.46 -6.53
N SER A 378 12.75 7.63 -6.40
CA SER A 378 13.79 8.06 -7.33
C SER A 378 15.03 7.16 -7.36
N PRO A 379 15.49 6.59 -6.22
CA PRO A 379 16.56 5.60 -6.25
C PRO A 379 16.26 4.36 -7.10
N LEU A 380 15.00 3.96 -7.23
CA LEU A 380 14.61 2.75 -7.98
C LEU A 380 14.28 3.07 -9.43
N LYS A 381 13.52 4.14 -9.67
CA LYS A 381 13.00 4.47 -10.98
C LYS A 381 13.80 5.55 -11.71
N GLY A 382 14.77 6.19 -11.05
CA GLY A 382 15.40 7.46 -11.46
C GLY A 382 14.60 8.68 -10.98
N PRO A 383 15.06 9.93 -11.21
CA PRO A 383 14.38 11.13 -10.74
C PRO A 383 13.02 11.37 -11.41
N GLY A 384 11.98 11.58 -10.59
CA GLY A 384 10.75 12.27 -11.03
C GLY A 384 11.03 13.76 -11.10
N GLY A 385 10.67 14.43 -12.21
CA GLY A 385 10.78 15.90 -12.27
C GLY A 385 9.89 16.58 -11.22
N PRO A 386 9.94 17.92 -11.08
CA PRO A 386 9.05 18.63 -10.15
C PRO A 386 7.59 18.35 -10.51
N ALA A 387 6.77 18.02 -9.51
CA ALA A 387 5.33 17.91 -9.68
C ALA A 387 4.72 19.31 -9.87
N GLN A 388 4.03 19.53 -10.98
CA GLN A 388 3.30 20.77 -11.22
C GLN A 388 1.90 20.47 -11.74
N LEU A 389 0.89 20.94 -11.01
CA LEU A 389 -0.42 21.22 -11.60
C LEU A 389 -0.25 22.48 -12.47
N GLY A 390 -0.51 22.37 -13.77
CA GLY A 390 -0.49 23.52 -14.66
C GLY A 390 -1.35 24.67 -14.12
N LYS A 391 -0.87 25.91 -14.20
CA LYS A 391 -1.74 27.08 -14.01
C LYS A 391 -2.83 27.01 -15.07
N ARG A 392 -4.11 27.07 -14.69
CA ARG A 392 -5.23 27.25 -15.64
C ARG A 392 -4.85 28.37 -16.61
N SER A 393 -4.53 28.03 -17.85
CA SER A 393 -4.60 29.00 -18.93
C SER A 393 -6.05 29.46 -18.96
N SER A 394 -6.28 30.76 -18.86
CA SER A 394 -7.59 31.40 -18.88
C SER A 394 -8.26 31.21 -20.25
N TYR A 395 -8.71 30.00 -20.55
CA TYR A 395 -9.49 29.66 -21.73
C TYR A 395 -10.40 28.49 -21.36
N THR A 396 -11.48 28.77 -20.64
CA THR A 396 -12.85 28.21 -20.83
C THR A 396 -13.73 28.51 -19.61
N ALA A 397 -14.21 29.74 -19.54
CA ALA A 397 -15.57 29.98 -19.05
C ALA A 397 -16.53 29.42 -20.11
N LYS A 398 -16.88 28.12 -20.04
CA LYS A 398 -17.95 27.51 -20.86
C LYS A 398 -18.34 26.09 -20.42
N LEU A 399 -18.45 25.84 -19.12
CA LEU A 399 -19.08 24.61 -18.59
C LEU A 399 -20.05 24.93 -17.44
N SER A 400 -20.83 25.99 -17.63
CA SER A 400 -22.13 26.19 -16.99
C SER A 400 -23.12 26.34 -18.14
N ALA A 401 -24.12 25.46 -18.20
CA ALA A 401 -25.08 25.24 -19.29
C ALA A 401 -24.61 24.28 -20.39
N ARG A 402 -24.80 22.98 -20.14
CA ARG A 402 -25.66 22.11 -20.95
C ARG A 402 -26.02 20.85 -20.21
#